data_AF-A0A934JY30-F1
#
_entry.id   AF-A0A934JY30-F1
#
_cell.length_a   1.000
_cell.length_b   1.000
_cell.length_c   1.000
_cell.angle_alpha   90.00
_cell.angle_beta   90.00
_cell.angle_gamma   90.00
#
_symmetry.space_group_name_H-M   'P 1'
#
loop_
_entity.id
_entity.type
_entity.pdbx_description
1 polymer ?
#
loop_
_entity_poly.entity_id
_entity_poly.type
_entity_poly.pdbx_seq_one_letter_code
_entity_poly.pdbx_strand_id
1 'polypeptide(L)'
;MSALMVDRYEGALAAAHDAATNVIILDPERRRTRVSAVVLHMRGISVLETAAEWRPTTDDGVLAAIVESTLRDGDGAPCWDDDELAARDASRAAAQLSGMAGDSPLVLAGGSQGAGHAIRLAIDGSIPGVIGFLAIVGVTRLELISSQLPAAAARGLRGYMVAGQRDTSVLGPGFRS
;
A
#
# COMPACT_ATOMS: atom_id res chain seq x y z
N MET A 1 -27.47 2.77 -0.05
CA MET A 1 -26.75 3.44 1.06
C MET A 1 -27.72 4.38 1.75
N SER A 2 -27.87 4.33 3.08
CA SER A 2 -28.76 5.25 3.80
C SER A 2 -28.14 6.64 3.92
N ALA A 3 -28.95 7.69 4.09
CA ALA A 3 -28.46 9.07 4.27
C ALA A 3 -27.46 9.18 5.45
N LEU A 4 -27.73 8.47 6.55
CA LEU A 4 -26.83 8.40 7.71
C LEU A 4 -25.44 7.80 7.39
N MET A 5 -25.35 6.90 6.41
CA MET A 5 -24.09 6.31 5.99
C MET A 5 -23.29 7.24 5.08
N VAL A 6 -23.98 8.04 4.26
CA VAL A 6 -23.36 9.08 3.42
C VAL A 6 -22.77 10.18 4.30
N ASP A 7 -23.54 10.72 5.25
CA ASP A 7 -23.08 11.78 6.15
C ASP A 7 -21.86 11.36 6.98
N ARG A 8 -21.82 10.11 7.46
CA ARG A 8 -20.65 9.57 8.17
C ARG A 8 -19.43 9.47 7.28
N TYR A 9 -19.59 9.04 6.04
CA TYR A 9 -18.49 8.91 5.10
C TYR A 9 -17.91 10.27 4.68
N GLU A 10 -18.77 11.25 4.38
CA GLU A 10 -18.33 12.61 4.06
C GLU A 10 -17.59 13.27 5.24
N GLY A 11 -18.09 13.08 6.46
CA GLY A 11 -17.41 13.53 7.67
C GLY A 11 -16.04 12.85 7.87
N ALA A 12 -15.95 11.54 7.61
CA ALA A 12 -14.70 10.79 7.69
C ALA A 12 -13.68 11.26 6.64
N LEU A 13 -14.13 11.57 5.43
CA LEU A 13 -13.28 12.09 4.35
C LEU A 13 -12.67 13.44 4.73
N ALA A 14 -13.49 14.38 5.22
CA ALA A 14 -13.02 15.69 5.67
C ALA A 14 -11.98 15.57 6.80
N ALA A 15 -12.26 14.73 7.80
CA ALA A 15 -11.32 14.48 8.90
C ALA A 15 -9.99 13.85 8.42
N ALA A 16 -10.04 12.97 7.43
CA ALA A 16 -8.87 12.30 6.89
C ALA A 16 -7.90 13.24 6.16
N HIS A 17 -8.41 14.31 5.52
CA HIS A 17 -7.57 15.31 4.85
C HIS A 17 -6.63 16.06 5.80
N ASP A 18 -7.09 16.32 7.03
CA ASP A 18 -6.31 17.04 8.06
C ASP A 18 -5.51 16.11 8.98
N ALA A 19 -5.79 14.80 8.94
CA ALA A 19 -5.14 13.83 9.80
C ALA A 19 -3.64 13.65 9.50
N ALA A 20 -2.87 13.48 10.57
CA ALA A 20 -1.49 12.99 10.48
C ALA A 20 -1.50 11.51 10.10
N THR A 21 -0.60 11.13 9.18
CA THR A 21 -0.44 9.74 8.76
C THR A 21 0.22 8.94 9.88
N ASN A 22 -0.44 7.87 10.33
CA ASN A 22 0.10 6.95 11.32
C ASN A 22 1.01 5.94 10.64
N VAL A 23 2.28 5.90 11.07
CA VAL A 23 3.32 5.04 10.46
C VAL A 23 4.08 4.31 11.55
N ILE A 24 4.23 3.00 11.41
CA ILE A 24 5.16 2.20 12.20
C ILE A 24 6.37 1.90 11.34
N ILE A 25 7.55 2.29 11.83
CA ILE A 25 8.82 1.90 11.21
C ILE A 25 9.31 0.60 11.84
N LEU A 26 9.63 -0.36 10.99
CA LEU A 26 10.31 -1.60 11.35
C LEU A 26 11.75 -1.50 10.85
N ASP A 27 12.67 -1.30 11.80
CA ASP A 27 14.10 -1.24 11.50
C ASP A 27 14.64 -2.64 11.15
N PRO A 28 15.55 -2.73 10.17
CA PRO A 28 16.21 -4.00 9.86
C PRO A 28 17.15 -4.41 11.01
N GLU A 29 17.17 -5.69 11.37
CA GLU A 29 18.12 -6.20 12.37
C GLU A 29 19.57 -6.22 11.84
N ARG A 30 19.72 -6.20 10.52
CA ARG A 30 21.02 -6.16 9.84
C ARG A 30 21.59 -4.75 9.83
N ARG A 31 22.92 -4.64 9.90
CA ARG A 31 23.67 -3.37 9.81
C ARG A 31 23.46 -2.58 8.52
N ARG A 32 22.97 -3.20 7.44
CA ARG A 32 22.71 -2.54 6.16
C ARG A 32 21.31 -2.88 5.66
N THR A 33 20.52 -1.84 5.41
CA THR A 33 19.25 -1.92 4.69
C THR A 33 19.48 -2.41 3.26
N ARG A 34 18.84 -3.52 2.90
CA ARG A 34 18.87 -4.08 1.54
C ARG A 34 17.81 -3.48 0.64
N VAL A 35 16.66 -3.17 1.21
CA VAL A 35 15.50 -2.58 0.53
C VAL A 35 14.68 -1.81 1.57
N SER A 36 14.09 -0.71 1.14
CA SER A 36 13.10 0.04 1.90
C SER A 36 11.72 -0.24 1.31
N ALA A 37 10.71 -0.43 2.17
CA ALA A 37 9.36 -0.77 1.74
C ALA A 37 8.32 0.14 2.41
N VAL A 38 7.47 0.79 1.61
CA VAL A 38 6.21 1.35 2.12
C VAL A 38 5.15 0.27 1.99
N VAL A 39 4.50 -0.07 3.10
CA VAL A 39 3.56 -1.19 3.20
C VAL A 39 2.15 -0.67 3.50
N LEU A 40 1.20 -0.99 2.62
CA LEU A 40 -0.21 -0.62 2.71
C LEU A 40 -1.05 -1.81 3.18
N HIS A 41 -1.77 -1.65 4.29
CA HIS A 41 -2.58 -2.70 4.90
C HIS A 41 -3.78 -3.13 4.03
N MET A 42 -4.35 -4.30 4.35
CA MET A 42 -5.64 -4.73 3.81
C MET A 42 -6.78 -3.90 4.41
N ARG A 43 -7.89 -3.73 3.67
CA ARG A 43 -9.07 -3.02 4.18
C ARG A 43 -9.51 -3.59 5.54
N GLY A 44 -9.72 -2.70 6.50
CA GLY A 44 -10.14 -3.03 7.86
C GLY A 44 -9.05 -3.53 8.80
N ILE A 45 -7.81 -3.72 8.33
CA ILE A 45 -6.69 -4.19 9.15
C ILE A 45 -5.88 -3.01 9.66
N SER A 46 -5.56 -3.00 10.95
CA SER A 46 -4.78 -1.92 11.57
C SER A 46 -3.30 -1.94 11.17
N VAL A 47 -2.62 -0.83 11.45
CA VAL A 47 -1.16 -0.74 11.28
C VAL A 47 -0.41 -1.71 12.21
N LEU A 48 -0.93 -1.98 13.41
CA LEU A 48 -0.28 -2.87 14.38
C LEU A 48 -0.33 -4.33 13.93
N GLU A 49 -1.49 -4.79 13.46
CA GLU A 49 -1.66 -6.13 12.89
C GLU A 49 -0.79 -6.30 11.65
N THR A 50 -0.81 -5.31 10.75
CA THR A 50 0.05 -5.32 9.55
C THR A 50 1.53 -5.35 9.92
N ALA A 51 1.96 -4.58 10.93
CA ALA A 51 3.34 -4.57 11.39
C ALA A 51 3.77 -5.92 12.00
N ALA A 52 2.86 -6.64 12.66
CA ALA A 52 3.15 -7.98 13.18
C ALA A 52 3.45 -8.97 12.06
N GLU A 53 2.66 -8.97 10.99
CA GLU A 53 2.86 -9.83 9.82
C GLU A 53 4.15 -9.51 9.04
N TRP A 54 4.57 -8.24 9.03
CA TRP A 54 5.75 -7.79 8.30
C TRP A 54 7.06 -7.83 9.10
N ARG A 55 6.99 -7.99 10.43
CA ARG A 55 8.16 -8.02 11.31
C ARG A 55 9.25 -9.02 10.90
N PRO A 56 8.94 -10.26 10.44
CA PRO A 56 9.96 -11.20 10.01
C PRO A 56 10.85 -10.70 8.86
N THR A 57 10.40 -9.71 8.07
CA THR A 57 11.21 -9.15 6.98
C THR A 57 12.42 -8.34 7.46
N THR A 58 12.43 -7.91 8.73
CA THR A 58 13.56 -7.18 9.33
C THR A 58 14.84 -8.02 9.40
N ASP A 59 14.70 -9.34 9.61
CA ASP A 59 15.80 -10.33 9.59
C ASP A 59 16.50 -10.40 8.23
N ASP A 60 15.77 -10.08 7.16
CA ASP A 60 16.25 -10.08 5.78
C ASP A 60 16.80 -8.72 5.33
N GLY A 61 16.87 -7.75 6.24
CA GLY A 61 17.40 -6.41 5.97
C GLY A 61 16.40 -5.48 5.29
N VAL A 62 15.09 -5.70 5.47
CA VAL A 62 14.04 -4.80 5.01
C VAL A 62 13.82 -3.71 6.06
N LEU A 63 13.93 -2.45 5.64
CA LEU A 63 13.43 -1.30 6.40
C LEU A 63 11.98 -1.05 5.94
N ALA A 64 10.99 -1.22 6.80
CA ALA A 64 9.59 -1.10 6.39
C ALA A 64 8.89 0.06 7.10
N ALA A 65 8.18 0.90 6.34
CA ALA A 65 7.18 1.83 6.87
C ALA A 65 5.80 1.24 6.65
N ILE A 66 5.18 0.78 7.72
CA ILE A 66 3.80 0.26 7.72
C ILE A 66 2.87 1.43 7.92
N VAL A 67 2.02 1.69 6.92
CA VAL A 67 1.17 2.88 6.88
C VAL A 67 -0.25 2.52 7.26
N GLU A 68 -0.85 3.22 8.20
CA GLU A 68 -2.30 3.21 8.40
C GLU A 68 -2.95 4.25 7.51
N SER A 69 -4.04 3.87 6.83
CA SER A 69 -4.88 4.85 6.16
C SER A 69 -5.46 5.83 7.17
N THR A 70 -5.44 7.09 6.80
CA THR A 70 -6.16 8.15 7.51
C THR A 70 -7.68 8.11 7.29
N LEU A 71 -8.13 7.47 6.20
CA LEU A 71 -9.55 7.29 5.91
C LEU A 71 -10.11 6.10 6.69
N ARG A 72 -11.28 6.30 7.30
CA ARG A 72 -12.05 5.26 7.99
C ARG A 72 -13.33 4.98 7.22
N ASP A 73 -13.72 3.71 7.14
CA ASP A 73 -14.99 3.32 6.55
C ASP A 73 -16.18 3.60 7.50
N GLY A 74 -17.39 3.22 7.07
CA GLY A 74 -18.62 3.47 7.84
C GLY A 74 -18.66 2.80 9.23
N ASP A 75 -17.81 1.81 9.46
CA ASP A 75 -17.66 1.09 10.73
C ASP A 75 -16.45 1.59 11.54
N GLY A 76 -15.74 2.60 11.03
CA GLY A 76 -14.57 3.19 11.67
C GLY A 76 -13.27 2.43 11.41
N ALA A 77 -13.27 1.41 10.56
CA ALA A 77 -12.08 0.62 10.25
C ALA A 77 -11.24 1.31 9.15
N PRO A 78 -9.90 1.19 9.15
CA PRO A 78 -9.08 1.87 8.15
C PRO A 78 -9.30 1.30 6.75
N CYS A 79 -9.44 2.16 5.74
CA CYS A 79 -9.66 1.77 4.35
C CYS A 79 -8.96 2.72 3.37
N TRP A 80 -8.80 2.28 2.13
CA TRP A 80 -8.18 3.06 1.05
C TRP A 80 -9.19 3.39 -0.05
N ASP A 81 -10.41 3.78 0.35
CA ASP A 81 -11.49 4.08 -0.60
C ASP A 81 -11.26 5.40 -1.37
N ASP A 82 -10.31 6.23 -0.93
CA ASP A 82 -9.89 7.47 -1.59
C ASP A 82 -8.45 7.36 -2.13
N ASP A 83 -8.31 7.53 -3.45
CA ASP A 83 -7.05 7.39 -4.18
C ASP A 83 -6.02 8.48 -3.84
N GLU A 84 -6.47 9.69 -3.52
CA GLU A 84 -5.60 10.84 -3.22
C GLU A 84 -5.04 10.72 -1.79
N LEU A 85 -5.88 10.35 -0.84
CA LEU A 85 -5.46 10.08 0.54
C LEU A 85 -4.48 8.91 0.60
N ALA A 86 -4.75 7.83 -0.14
CA ALA A 86 -3.82 6.69 -0.25
C ALA A 86 -2.45 7.12 -0.81
N ALA A 87 -2.44 7.91 -1.89
CA ALA A 87 -1.21 8.44 -2.48
C ALA A 87 -0.44 9.36 -1.51
N ARG A 88 -1.16 10.23 -0.80
CA ARG A 88 -0.60 11.14 0.20
C ARG A 88 0.03 10.39 1.36
N ASP A 89 -0.68 9.43 1.93
CA ASP A 89 -0.23 8.66 3.09
C ASP A 89 1.01 7.81 2.73
N ALA A 90 1.00 7.16 1.56
CA ALA A 90 2.15 6.42 1.05
C ALA A 90 3.35 7.34 0.77
N SER A 91 3.13 8.52 0.19
CA SER A 91 4.20 9.49 -0.11
C SER A 91 4.85 10.04 1.16
N ARG A 92 4.05 10.32 2.20
CA ARG A 92 4.55 10.75 3.52
C ARG A 92 5.42 9.66 4.16
N ALA A 93 5.00 8.40 4.10
CA ALA A 93 5.80 7.28 4.57
C ALA A 93 7.10 7.10 3.77
N ALA A 94 7.05 7.24 2.44
CA ALA A 94 8.24 7.18 1.60
C ALA A 94 9.24 8.31 1.94
N ALA A 95 8.74 9.52 2.22
CA ALA A 95 9.57 10.64 2.65
C ALA A 95 10.24 10.38 4.01
N GLN A 96 9.53 9.76 4.96
CA GLN A 96 10.11 9.33 6.24
C GLN A 96 11.23 8.30 6.03
N LEU A 97 11.01 7.30 5.16
CA LEU A 97 12.02 6.30 4.83
C LEU A 97 13.26 6.90 4.17
N SER A 98 13.10 7.88 3.28
CA SER A 98 14.22 8.51 2.56
C SER A 98 15.33 9.03 3.51
N GLY A 99 14.95 9.55 4.69
CA GLY A 99 15.91 9.99 5.70
C GLY A 99 16.68 8.88 6.42
N MET A 100 16.20 7.63 6.34
CA MET A 100 16.73 6.45 7.05
C MET A 100 17.37 5.43 6.11
N ALA A 101 16.91 5.40 4.86
CA ALA A 101 17.14 4.34 3.88
C ALA A 101 18.53 4.38 3.22
N GLY A 102 19.25 5.51 3.32
CA GLY A 102 20.46 5.75 2.52
C GLY A 102 20.19 5.52 1.03
N ASP A 103 21.05 4.74 0.37
CA ASP A 103 20.91 4.38 -1.06
C ASP A 103 20.06 3.12 -1.29
N SER A 104 19.35 2.61 -0.28
CA SER A 104 18.57 1.38 -0.45
C SER A 104 17.40 1.61 -1.41
N PRO A 105 17.12 0.65 -2.32
CA PRO A 105 16.02 0.77 -3.25
C PRO A 105 14.68 0.82 -2.52
N LEU A 106 13.73 1.60 -3.05
CA LEU A 106 12.38 1.71 -2.52
C LEU A 106 11.41 0.82 -3.29
N VAL A 107 10.57 0.07 -2.58
CA VAL A 107 9.44 -0.69 -3.13
C VAL A 107 8.14 -0.30 -2.45
N LEU A 108 7.03 -0.43 -3.18
CA LEU A 108 5.68 -0.32 -2.61
C LEU A 108 5.11 -1.73 -2.41
N ALA A 109 4.54 -2.01 -1.26
CA ALA A 109 3.92 -3.29 -0.99
C ALA A 109 2.53 -3.12 -0.38
N GLY A 110 1.68 -4.13 -0.54
CA GLY A 110 0.41 -4.13 0.16
C GLY A 110 -0.35 -5.43 0.05
N GLY A 111 -1.42 -5.50 0.85
CA GLY A 111 -2.38 -6.62 0.85
C GLY A 111 -3.75 -6.17 0.34
N SER A 112 -4.45 -7.01 -0.43
CA SER A 112 -5.83 -6.76 -0.88
C SER A 112 -6.01 -5.35 -1.47
N GLN A 113 -6.82 -4.49 -0.86
CA GLN A 113 -6.99 -3.09 -1.27
C GLN A 113 -5.66 -2.31 -1.30
N GLY A 114 -4.82 -2.45 -0.28
CA GLY A 114 -3.50 -1.81 -0.23
C GLY A 114 -2.57 -2.27 -1.35
N ALA A 115 -2.69 -3.54 -1.79
CA ALA A 115 -1.94 -4.03 -2.96
C ALA A 115 -2.37 -3.33 -4.25
N GLY A 116 -3.67 -3.09 -4.44
CA GLY A 116 -4.18 -2.34 -5.60
C GLY A 116 -3.57 -0.94 -5.71
N HIS A 117 -3.45 -0.25 -4.57
CA HIS A 117 -2.78 1.06 -4.49
C HIS A 117 -1.27 0.98 -4.68
N ALA A 118 -0.60 0.00 -4.08
CA ALA A 118 0.84 -0.20 -4.28
C ALA A 118 1.18 -0.41 -5.76
N ILE A 119 0.36 -1.19 -6.49
CA ILE A 119 0.50 -1.37 -7.94
C ILE A 119 0.29 -0.05 -8.67
N ARG A 120 -0.83 0.65 -8.40
CA ARG A 120 -1.18 1.91 -9.07
C ARG A 120 -0.08 2.95 -8.92
N LEU A 121 0.31 3.24 -7.68
CA LEU A 121 1.32 4.25 -7.33
C LEU A 121 2.72 3.94 -7.88
N ALA A 122 3.07 2.66 -7.98
CA ALA A 122 4.34 2.26 -8.58
C ALA A 122 4.34 2.47 -10.10
N ILE A 123 3.23 2.11 -10.76
CA ILE A 123 3.10 2.19 -12.22
C ILE A 123 2.94 3.64 -12.69
N ASP A 124 2.11 4.43 -12.03
CA ASP A 124 1.94 5.85 -12.37
C ASP A 124 3.20 6.68 -12.04
N GLY A 125 4.04 6.20 -11.10
CA GLY A 125 5.28 6.87 -10.72
C GLY A 125 5.07 8.07 -9.79
N SER A 126 3.94 8.11 -9.08
CA SER A 126 3.58 9.19 -8.15
C SER A 126 4.57 9.33 -7.00
N ILE A 127 5.27 8.25 -6.65
CA ILE A 127 6.29 8.23 -5.60
C ILE A 127 7.67 8.06 -6.26
N PRO A 128 8.55 9.08 -6.23
CA PRO A 128 9.88 9.01 -6.82
C PRO A 128 10.75 7.91 -6.20
N GLY A 129 11.61 7.30 -7.01
CA GLY A 129 12.59 6.31 -6.55
C GLY A 129 12.03 4.89 -6.33
N VAL A 130 10.73 4.67 -6.52
CA VAL A 130 10.13 3.32 -6.49
C VAL A 130 10.65 2.49 -7.65
N ILE A 131 11.28 1.36 -7.34
CA ILE A 131 11.84 0.42 -8.34
C ILE A 131 10.95 -0.80 -8.59
N GLY A 132 9.93 -1.00 -7.76
CA GLY A 132 9.03 -2.13 -7.90
C GLY A 132 7.92 -2.17 -6.87
N PHE A 133 7.07 -3.18 -7.03
CA PHE A 133 5.98 -3.46 -6.10
C PHE A 133 5.85 -4.93 -5.71
N LEU A 134 5.29 -5.18 -4.53
CA LEU A 134 4.84 -6.50 -4.05
C LEU A 134 3.36 -6.45 -3.69
N ALA A 135 2.52 -7.16 -4.44
CA ALA A 135 1.09 -7.24 -4.21
C ALA A 135 0.69 -8.62 -3.65
N ILE A 136 0.10 -8.64 -2.46
CA ILE A 136 -0.40 -9.86 -1.81
C ILE A 136 -1.92 -9.86 -1.87
N VAL A 137 -2.51 -10.89 -2.48
CA VAL A 137 -3.98 -11.08 -2.62
C VAL A 137 -4.74 -9.83 -3.08
N GLY A 138 -4.11 -9.00 -3.92
CA GLY A 138 -4.69 -7.74 -4.38
C GLY A 138 -4.57 -7.55 -5.88
N VAL A 139 -5.54 -6.81 -6.41
CA VAL A 139 -5.65 -6.44 -7.81
C VAL A 139 -5.85 -4.95 -7.92
N THR A 140 -5.38 -4.39 -9.04
CA THR A 140 -5.77 -3.05 -9.47
C THR A 140 -6.59 -3.16 -10.74
N ARG A 141 -7.31 -2.09 -11.08
CA ARG A 141 -8.08 -2.02 -12.32
C ARG A 141 -7.14 -1.71 -13.47
N LEU A 142 -7.03 -2.63 -14.44
CA LEU A 142 -6.14 -2.47 -15.59
C LEU A 142 -6.46 -1.20 -16.39
N GLU A 143 -7.72 -0.78 -16.44
CA GLU A 143 -8.14 0.43 -17.15
C GLU A 143 -7.49 1.69 -16.58
N LEU A 144 -7.18 1.70 -15.27
CA LEU A 144 -6.57 2.85 -14.59
C LEU A 144 -5.07 2.98 -14.84
N ILE A 145 -4.39 1.88 -15.21
CA ILE A 145 -2.92 1.83 -15.27
C ILE A 145 -2.36 1.50 -16.66
N SER A 146 -3.21 1.05 -17.60
CA SER A 146 -2.77 0.52 -18.90
C SER A 146 -1.95 1.52 -19.71
N SER A 147 -2.32 2.80 -19.68
CA SER A 147 -1.62 3.86 -20.42
C SER A 147 -0.22 4.18 -19.86
N GLN A 148 0.02 3.88 -18.59
CA GLN A 148 1.27 4.15 -17.87
C GLN A 148 2.25 2.98 -17.91
N LEU A 149 1.78 1.76 -18.24
CA LEU A 149 2.61 0.55 -18.29
C LEU A 149 3.87 0.70 -19.17
N PRO A 150 3.82 1.27 -20.39
CA PRO A 150 5.03 1.43 -21.20
C PRO A 150 6.07 2.32 -20.52
N ALA A 151 5.64 3.41 -19.88
CA ALA A 151 6.52 4.32 -19.14
C ALA A 151 7.10 3.63 -17.90
N ALA A 152 6.28 2.87 -17.16
CA ALA A 152 6.74 2.08 -16.02
C ALA A 152 7.79 1.05 -16.42
N ALA A 153 7.57 0.34 -17.53
CA ALA A 153 8.53 -0.63 -18.07
C ALA A 153 9.84 0.05 -18.51
N ALA A 154 9.77 1.22 -19.15
CA ALA A 154 10.94 2.00 -19.53
C ALA A 154 11.76 2.49 -18.32
N ARG A 155 11.11 2.73 -17.16
CA ARG A 155 11.78 3.00 -15.87
C ARG A 155 12.38 1.75 -15.23
N GLY A 156 12.18 0.56 -15.81
CA GLY A 156 12.67 -0.71 -15.27
C GLY A 156 11.87 -1.24 -14.07
N LEU A 157 10.62 -0.79 -13.89
CA LEU A 157 9.76 -1.20 -12.77
C LEU A 157 9.55 -2.72 -12.77
N ARG A 158 9.69 -3.34 -11.59
CA ARG A 158 9.43 -4.78 -11.40
C ARG A 158 8.23 -5.03 -10.50
N GLY A 159 7.35 -5.94 -10.90
CA GLY A 159 6.17 -6.33 -10.12
C GLY A 159 6.25 -7.77 -9.65
N TYR A 160 5.95 -8.00 -8.38
CA TYR A 160 5.72 -9.33 -7.81
C TYR A 160 4.29 -9.40 -7.29
N MET A 161 3.56 -10.44 -7.68
CA MET A 161 2.18 -10.66 -7.26
C MET A 161 2.05 -12.05 -6.67
N VAL A 162 1.46 -12.14 -5.48
CA VAL A 162 1.23 -13.39 -4.75
C VAL A 162 -0.25 -13.48 -4.46
N ALA A 163 -0.89 -14.57 -4.90
CA ALA A 163 -2.30 -14.82 -4.64
C ALA A 163 -2.53 -16.28 -4.28
N GLY A 164 -3.54 -16.52 -3.44
CA GLY A 164 -3.99 -17.88 -3.14
C GLY A 164 -4.76 -18.45 -4.33
N GLN A 165 -4.44 -19.68 -4.75
CA GLN A 165 -5.13 -20.37 -5.85
C GLN A 165 -6.64 -20.60 -5.63
N ARG A 166 -7.13 -20.39 -4.40
CA ARG A 166 -8.55 -20.52 -4.01
C ARG A 166 -9.16 -19.20 -3.57
N ASP A 167 -8.42 -18.10 -3.71
CA ASP A 167 -8.91 -16.80 -3.28
C ASP A 167 -9.88 -16.24 -4.32
N THR A 168 -11.17 -16.45 -4.07
CA THR A 168 -12.24 -16.03 -4.96
C THR A 168 -12.39 -14.50 -5.05
N SER A 169 -11.78 -13.75 -4.13
CA SER A 169 -11.79 -12.28 -4.20
C SER A 169 -10.91 -11.75 -5.34
N VAL A 170 -9.90 -12.54 -5.75
CA VAL A 170 -8.95 -12.19 -6.82
C VAL A 170 -9.26 -12.90 -8.14
N LEU A 171 -9.89 -14.07 -8.09
CA LEU A 171 -10.12 -14.94 -9.26
C LEU A 171 -11.36 -14.59 -10.10
N GLY A 172 -12.19 -13.66 -9.64
CA GLY A 172 -13.44 -13.27 -10.30
C GLY A 172 -14.52 -14.38 -10.29
N PRO A 173 -15.78 -14.04 -10.61
CA PRO A 173 -16.86 -15.03 -10.70
C PRO A 173 -16.65 -15.89 -11.95
N GLY A 174 -15.95 -17.02 -11.81
CA GLY A 174 -15.75 -17.98 -12.92
C GLY A 174 -14.68 -19.04 -12.69
N PHE A 175 -13.75 -18.81 -11.76
CA PHE A 175 -12.73 -19.80 -11.41
C PHE A 175 -13.27 -20.77 -10.34
N ARG A 176 -13.89 -21.85 -10.78
CA ARG A 176 -14.12 -23.04 -9.95
C ARG A 176 -13.21 -24.15 -10.45
N SER A 177 -12.39 -24.69 -9.55
CA SER A 177 -11.57 -25.90 -9.77
C SER A 177 -12.43 -27.11 -10.09
#